data_AF-A0A7R9LGS0-F1
#
_entry.id   AF-A0A7R9LGS0-F1
#
_cell.length_a   1.000
_cell.length_b   1.000
_cell.length_c   1.000
_cell.angle_alpha   90.00
_cell.angle_beta   90.00
_cell.angle_gamma   90.00
#
_symmetry.space_group_name_H-M   'P 1'
#
loop_
_entity.id
_entity.type
_entity.pdbx_description
1 polymer ?
#
loop_
_entity_poly.entity_id
_entity_poly.type
_entity_poly.pdbx_seq_one_letter_code
_entity_poly.pdbx_strand_id
1 'polypeptide(L)'
;GNHDFLNSPTVESVTAYKSHFGDDYFTFWVDGCMFIVINVQFYKDHKNVLALYDEQDKWIATQLLEVQSGNYKHVIVFQHIPWFLNDINEPYKGFNFENVTRHRMVEKFQAAGVRAIFAGHYHHNAGGFYKNMEVIVTSAIGAQLPPTNANSGYRVVTVDEDKISHKYVDIKCNQQPVFEVDRFKRAVNRTYLGFEKEKNIEWKKSYHFIQGADTQFGMIETFLQNKTDGQWWEEIALTRQAITEWNAMQPKPKFVVICGDLVDDFPGKEPRRAKQIADFKQVFQELDKVIPLVLLGINALARRKELAH
;
A
#
# COMPACT_ATOMS: atom_id res chain seq x y z
N GLY A 1 -15.65 -1.47 2.94
CA GLY A 1 -15.86 -2.81 2.33
C GLY A 1 -16.22 -3.84 3.39
N ASN A 2 -16.44 -5.11 3.02
CA ASN A 2 -16.88 -6.13 3.99
C ASN A 2 -15.80 -6.52 5.01
N HIS A 3 -14.52 -6.32 4.69
CA HIS A 3 -13.41 -6.48 5.64
C HIS A 3 -13.27 -5.30 6.62
N ASP A 4 -13.87 -4.15 6.31
CA ASP A 4 -13.81 -2.96 7.16
C ASP A 4 -15.01 -2.90 8.12
N PHE A 5 -16.18 -3.32 7.66
CA PHE A 5 -17.45 -3.25 8.41
C PHE A 5 -18.03 -4.61 8.79
N LEU A 6 -17.36 -5.73 8.50
CA LEU A 6 -17.92 -7.10 8.53
C LEU A 6 -18.90 -7.39 7.38
N ASN A 7 -19.13 -8.68 7.12
CA ASN A 7 -20.18 -9.13 6.17
C ASN A 7 -21.58 -8.74 6.64
N SER A 8 -21.79 -8.70 7.96
CA SER A 8 -23.01 -8.24 8.63
C SER A 8 -22.61 -7.12 9.59
N PRO A 9 -22.65 -5.85 9.16
CA PRO A 9 -22.20 -4.73 9.99
C PRO A 9 -22.95 -4.61 11.29
N THR A 10 -22.25 -4.11 12.31
CA THR A 10 -22.80 -3.69 13.61
C THR A 10 -22.52 -2.21 13.86
N VAL A 11 -23.25 -1.59 14.79
CA VAL A 11 -23.03 -0.19 15.18
C VAL A 11 -21.58 0.05 15.63
N GLU A 12 -20.98 -0.91 16.34
CA GLU A 12 -19.59 -0.84 16.81
C GLU A 12 -18.60 -0.88 15.64
N SER A 13 -18.81 -1.76 14.66
CA SER A 13 -17.95 -1.84 13.48
C SER A 13 -17.98 -0.54 12.64
N VAL A 14 -19.17 0.06 12.51
CA VAL A 14 -19.33 1.35 11.80
C VAL A 14 -18.69 2.48 12.62
N THR A 15 -18.91 2.52 13.92
CA THR A 15 -18.30 3.52 14.82
C THR A 15 -16.77 3.43 14.78
N ALA A 16 -16.23 2.20 14.81
CA ALA A 16 -14.79 1.96 14.71
C ALA A 16 -14.23 2.41 13.35
N TYR A 17 -14.93 2.16 12.25
CA TYR A 17 -14.51 2.70 10.96
C TYR A 17 -14.49 4.23 10.98
N LYS A 18 -15.59 4.85 11.45
CA LYS A 18 -15.73 6.32 11.47
C LYS A 18 -14.69 7.01 12.33
N SER A 19 -14.29 6.41 13.46
CA SER A 19 -13.26 6.98 14.33
C SER A 19 -11.86 6.98 13.71
N HIS A 20 -11.57 6.04 12.80
CA HIS A 20 -10.25 5.94 12.14
C HIS A 20 -10.21 6.63 10.77
N PHE A 21 -11.32 6.62 10.02
CA PHE A 21 -11.34 6.99 8.61
C PHE A 21 -12.35 8.09 8.24
N GLY A 22 -13.19 8.54 9.17
CA GLY A 22 -14.23 9.54 8.92
C GLY A 22 -15.53 8.93 8.37
N ASP A 23 -16.39 9.77 7.79
CA ASP A 23 -17.71 9.34 7.34
C ASP A 23 -17.66 8.21 6.30
N ASP A 24 -18.55 7.24 6.44
CA ASP A 24 -18.60 6.01 5.65
C ASP A 24 -19.45 6.14 4.36
N TYR A 25 -20.18 7.24 4.24
CA TYR A 25 -20.85 7.69 3.01
C TYR A 25 -20.87 9.22 2.98
N PHE A 26 -20.66 9.80 1.80
CA PHE A 26 -20.57 11.25 1.61
C PHE A 26 -20.59 11.61 0.13
N THR A 27 -20.71 12.90 -0.17
CA THR A 27 -20.58 13.46 -1.52
C THR A 27 -19.41 14.42 -1.61
N PHE A 28 -18.85 14.54 -2.82
CA PHE A 28 -17.85 15.55 -3.15
C PHE A 28 -17.94 15.93 -4.63
N TRP A 29 -17.34 17.06 -4.99
CA TRP A 29 -17.41 17.61 -6.33
C TRP A 29 -16.01 17.94 -6.85
N VAL A 30 -15.78 17.68 -8.14
CA VAL A 30 -14.54 18.05 -8.84
C VAL A 30 -14.93 18.47 -10.25
N ASP A 31 -14.55 19.69 -10.65
CA ASP A 31 -14.66 20.20 -12.02
C ASP A 31 -16.02 19.95 -12.70
N GLY A 32 -17.12 20.28 -12.01
CA GLY A 32 -18.48 20.15 -12.54
C GLY A 32 -19.04 18.72 -12.53
N CYS A 33 -18.33 17.77 -11.95
CA CYS A 33 -18.80 16.41 -11.68
C CYS A 33 -19.16 16.22 -10.20
N MET A 34 -20.15 15.37 -9.93
CA MET A 34 -20.55 14.97 -8.59
C MET A 34 -20.15 13.51 -8.34
N PHE A 35 -19.62 13.24 -7.16
CA PHE A 35 -19.21 11.91 -6.73
C PHE A 35 -19.96 11.54 -5.46
N ILE A 36 -20.54 10.34 -5.44
CA ILE A 36 -21.33 9.82 -4.33
C ILE A 36 -20.63 8.57 -3.81
N VAL A 37 -20.20 8.58 -2.55
CA VAL A 37 -19.64 7.43 -1.86
C VAL A 37 -20.71 6.85 -0.95
N ILE A 38 -20.96 5.53 -1.04
CA ILE A 38 -21.96 4.87 -0.20
C ILE A 38 -21.36 3.70 0.58
N ASN A 39 -21.84 3.50 1.81
CA ASN A 39 -21.58 2.27 2.54
C ASN A 39 -22.55 1.18 2.03
N VAL A 40 -22.10 0.46 1.00
CA VAL A 40 -22.94 -0.55 0.36
C VAL A 40 -23.19 -1.79 1.24
N GLN A 41 -22.46 -1.95 2.35
CA GLN A 41 -22.67 -3.07 3.28
C GLN A 41 -24.06 -3.04 3.93
N PHE A 42 -24.64 -1.85 4.16
CA PHE A 42 -26.00 -1.72 4.69
C PHE A 42 -27.04 -2.33 3.75
N TYR A 43 -26.84 -2.23 2.44
CA TYR A 43 -27.74 -2.86 1.47
C TYR A 43 -27.55 -4.38 1.42
N LYS A 44 -26.38 -4.89 1.81
CA LYS A 44 -26.05 -6.33 1.77
C LYS A 44 -26.65 -7.06 2.95
N ASP A 45 -26.50 -6.50 4.14
CA ASP A 45 -27.11 -7.00 5.37
C ASP A 45 -27.19 -5.86 6.41
N HIS A 46 -28.39 -5.36 6.70
CA HIS A 46 -28.62 -4.29 7.68
C HIS A 46 -29.25 -4.78 8.98
N LYS A 47 -29.30 -6.10 9.24
CA LYS A 47 -30.07 -6.63 10.38
C LYS A 47 -29.64 -6.07 11.74
N ASN A 48 -28.36 -5.69 11.91
CA ASN A 48 -27.84 -5.09 13.15
C ASN A 48 -27.63 -3.57 13.05
N VAL A 49 -28.00 -2.93 11.93
CA VAL A 49 -27.75 -1.51 11.65
C VAL A 49 -28.94 -0.84 10.93
N LEU A 50 -30.17 -1.29 11.20
CA LEU A 50 -31.38 -0.82 10.50
C LEU A 50 -31.53 0.71 10.51
N ALA A 51 -31.25 1.37 11.64
CA ALA A 51 -31.32 2.82 11.75
C ALA A 51 -30.30 3.54 10.84
N LEU A 52 -29.06 3.02 10.75
CA LEU A 52 -28.01 3.57 9.88
C LEU A 52 -28.30 3.32 8.40
N TYR A 53 -28.88 2.15 8.09
CA TYR A 53 -29.40 1.85 6.76
C TYR A 53 -30.49 2.85 6.35
N ASP A 54 -31.49 3.09 7.20
CA ASP A 54 -32.60 4.01 6.90
C ASP A 54 -32.10 5.45 6.75
N GLU A 55 -31.11 5.86 7.54
CA GLU A 55 -30.44 7.15 7.42
C GLU A 55 -29.77 7.29 6.05
N GLN A 56 -28.93 6.33 5.65
CA GLN A 56 -28.26 6.35 4.35
C GLN A 56 -29.25 6.23 3.19
N ASP A 57 -30.31 5.42 3.28
CA ASP A 57 -31.29 5.25 2.20
C ASP A 57 -32.14 6.52 2.00
N LYS A 58 -32.42 7.28 3.07
CA LYS A 58 -33.02 8.61 2.96
C LYS A 58 -32.03 9.61 2.37
N TRP A 59 -30.80 9.62 2.87
CA TRP A 59 -29.76 10.53 2.40
C TRP A 59 -29.46 10.33 0.91
N ILE A 60 -29.31 9.08 0.44
CA ILE A 60 -29.04 8.84 -0.97
C ILE A 60 -30.20 9.29 -1.86
N ALA A 61 -31.44 9.16 -1.38
CA ALA A 61 -32.60 9.66 -2.11
C ALA A 61 -32.55 11.20 -2.28
N THR A 62 -32.07 11.95 -1.27
CA THR A 62 -31.90 13.40 -1.41
C THR A 62 -30.78 13.76 -2.39
N GLN A 63 -29.67 13.02 -2.37
CA GLN A 63 -28.57 13.24 -3.31
C GLN A 63 -29.01 12.97 -4.76
N LEU A 64 -29.81 11.92 -4.99
CA LEU A 64 -30.31 11.61 -6.34
C LEU A 64 -31.34 12.64 -6.86
N LEU A 65 -32.10 13.30 -5.99
CA LEU A 65 -32.91 14.45 -6.38
C LEU A 65 -32.05 15.66 -6.73
N GLU A 66 -30.97 15.89 -6.00
CA GLU A 66 -30.00 16.94 -6.33
C GLU A 66 -29.38 16.71 -7.70
N VAL A 67 -28.97 15.48 -8.02
CA VAL A 67 -28.41 15.13 -9.33
C VAL A 67 -29.31 15.57 -10.48
N GLN A 68 -30.62 15.38 -10.34
CA GLN A 68 -31.60 15.76 -11.38
C GLN A 68 -31.73 17.28 -11.57
N SER A 69 -31.27 18.10 -10.62
CA SER A 69 -31.34 19.56 -10.66
C SER A 69 -29.97 20.27 -10.76
N GLY A 70 -28.88 19.59 -10.38
CA GLY A 70 -27.55 20.18 -10.19
C GLY A 70 -26.72 20.42 -11.45
N ASN A 71 -27.24 20.08 -12.64
CA ASN A 71 -26.60 20.27 -13.94
C ASN A 71 -25.12 19.79 -13.97
N TYR A 72 -24.86 18.62 -13.38
CA TYR A 72 -23.53 18.01 -13.34
C TYR A 72 -23.17 17.39 -14.70
N LYS A 73 -21.91 17.51 -15.12
CA LYS A 73 -21.40 16.89 -16.35
C LYS A 73 -21.43 15.37 -16.25
N HIS A 74 -20.95 14.84 -15.12
CA HIS A 74 -21.04 13.44 -14.77
C HIS A 74 -21.40 13.27 -13.31
N VAL A 75 -22.15 12.21 -13.03
CA VAL A 75 -22.36 11.72 -11.66
C VAL A 75 -21.84 10.30 -11.54
N ILE A 76 -20.97 10.07 -10.56
CA ILE A 76 -20.25 8.82 -10.37
C ILE A 76 -20.48 8.31 -8.95
N VAL A 77 -20.82 7.03 -8.81
CA VAL A 77 -20.99 6.38 -7.51
C VAL A 77 -19.80 5.47 -7.21
N PHE A 78 -19.29 5.54 -5.97
CA PHE A 78 -18.27 4.64 -5.45
C PHE A 78 -18.86 3.74 -4.36
N GLN A 79 -18.60 2.44 -4.49
CA GLN A 79 -19.01 1.43 -3.52
C GLN A 79 -18.03 0.25 -3.52
N HIS A 80 -18.21 -0.70 -2.59
CA HIS A 80 -17.33 -1.87 -2.50
C HIS A 80 -17.86 -3.09 -3.28
N ILE A 81 -19.03 -3.59 -2.91
CA ILE A 81 -19.67 -4.75 -3.55
C ILE A 81 -20.38 -4.30 -4.84
N PRO A 82 -20.14 -4.94 -6.00
CA PRO A 82 -20.82 -4.59 -7.24
C PRO A 82 -22.29 -5.02 -7.24
N TRP A 83 -23.17 -4.22 -7.87
CA TRP A 83 -24.58 -4.60 -8.05
C TRP A 83 -24.71 -5.87 -8.89
N PHE A 84 -23.97 -5.93 -10.01
CA PHE A 84 -23.81 -7.08 -10.89
C PHE A 84 -22.38 -7.13 -11.46
N LEU A 85 -21.97 -8.29 -11.95
CA LEU A 85 -20.67 -8.58 -12.55
C LEU A 85 -20.70 -8.58 -14.07
N ASN A 86 -21.83 -8.89 -14.72
CA ASN A 86 -21.91 -8.89 -16.19
C ASN A 86 -23.23 -8.31 -16.68
N ASP A 87 -24.34 -8.79 -16.12
CA ASP A 87 -25.69 -8.40 -16.52
C ASP A 87 -26.57 -8.20 -15.28
N ILE A 88 -27.50 -7.25 -15.34
CA ILE A 88 -28.40 -6.95 -14.22
C ILE A 88 -29.27 -8.15 -13.81
N ASN A 89 -29.60 -9.04 -14.75
CA ASN A 89 -30.43 -10.23 -14.55
C ASN A 89 -29.63 -11.48 -14.16
N GLU A 90 -28.30 -11.38 -14.00
CA GLU A 90 -27.49 -12.56 -13.66
C GLU A 90 -27.87 -13.13 -12.27
N PRO A 91 -27.67 -14.43 -12.00
CA PRO A 91 -27.95 -15.00 -10.69
C PRO A 91 -27.05 -14.39 -9.60
N TYR A 92 -27.46 -14.54 -8.34
CA TYR A 92 -26.57 -14.25 -7.21
C TYR A 92 -25.40 -15.23 -7.19
N LYS A 93 -24.18 -14.69 -7.10
CA LYS A 93 -22.90 -15.42 -7.19
C LYS A 93 -22.03 -15.26 -5.94
N GLY A 94 -22.58 -14.73 -4.84
CA GLY A 94 -21.80 -14.40 -3.65
C GLY A 94 -21.14 -13.01 -3.70
N PHE A 95 -20.65 -12.61 -4.87
CA PHE A 95 -19.92 -11.35 -5.06
C PHE A 95 -20.76 -10.17 -5.55
N ASN A 96 -22.02 -10.40 -5.93
CA ASN A 96 -22.98 -9.40 -6.39
C ASN A 96 -24.19 -9.29 -5.43
N PHE A 97 -25.19 -8.48 -5.77
CA PHE A 97 -26.39 -8.31 -4.94
C PHE A 97 -27.53 -9.26 -5.31
N GLU A 98 -28.42 -9.57 -4.36
CA GLU A 98 -29.67 -10.29 -4.65
C GLU A 98 -30.57 -9.50 -5.61
N ASN A 99 -31.36 -10.21 -6.40
CA ASN A 99 -32.07 -9.65 -7.55
C ASN A 99 -32.92 -8.41 -7.19
N VAL A 100 -33.74 -8.49 -6.14
CA VAL A 100 -34.66 -7.39 -5.74
C VAL A 100 -33.90 -6.12 -5.36
N THR A 101 -32.92 -6.22 -4.46
CA THR A 101 -32.13 -5.07 -4.01
C THR A 101 -31.30 -4.49 -5.15
N ARG A 102 -30.72 -5.35 -5.99
CA ARG A 102 -29.94 -4.95 -7.16
C ARG A 102 -30.77 -4.10 -8.12
N HIS A 103 -31.91 -4.60 -8.58
CA HIS A 103 -32.76 -3.89 -9.54
C HIS A 103 -33.22 -2.55 -8.95
N ARG A 104 -33.70 -2.57 -7.70
CA ARG A 104 -34.15 -1.35 -7.01
C ARG A 104 -33.07 -0.26 -7.01
N MET A 105 -31.84 -0.59 -6.65
CA MET A 105 -30.77 0.42 -6.54
C MET A 105 -30.22 0.83 -7.90
N VAL A 106 -30.00 -0.12 -8.82
CA VAL A 106 -29.50 0.17 -10.17
C VAL A 106 -30.50 1.03 -10.94
N GLU A 107 -31.80 0.77 -10.84
CA GLU A 107 -32.85 1.59 -11.45
C GLU A 107 -32.91 2.99 -10.83
N LYS A 108 -32.81 3.11 -9.50
CA LYS A 108 -32.74 4.41 -8.81
C LYS A 108 -31.57 5.25 -9.33
N PHE A 109 -30.36 4.69 -9.41
CA PHE A 109 -29.19 5.39 -9.93
C PHE A 109 -29.32 5.77 -11.40
N GLN A 110 -29.79 4.84 -12.23
CA GLN A 110 -29.96 5.07 -13.66
C GLN A 110 -31.00 6.17 -13.93
N ALA A 111 -32.13 6.16 -13.21
CA ALA A 111 -33.19 7.17 -13.34
C ALA A 111 -32.75 8.56 -12.88
N ALA A 112 -31.82 8.64 -11.93
CA ALA A 112 -31.24 9.91 -11.50
C ALA A 112 -30.26 10.49 -12.53
N GLY A 113 -29.71 9.68 -13.44
CA GLY A 113 -28.70 10.11 -14.40
C GLY A 113 -27.25 9.82 -13.96
N VAL A 114 -27.05 8.88 -13.02
CA VAL A 114 -25.71 8.38 -12.70
C VAL A 114 -25.09 7.76 -13.95
N ARG A 115 -23.85 8.16 -14.26
CA ARG A 115 -23.13 7.72 -15.46
C ARG A 115 -22.32 6.46 -15.23
N ALA A 116 -21.71 6.32 -14.06
CA ALA A 116 -20.82 5.21 -13.73
C ALA A 116 -20.90 4.84 -12.25
N ILE A 117 -20.80 3.54 -11.95
CA ILE A 117 -20.67 2.99 -10.60
C ILE A 117 -19.38 2.17 -10.54
N PHE A 118 -18.43 2.56 -9.71
CA PHE A 118 -17.18 1.83 -9.52
C PHE A 118 -17.25 0.97 -8.25
N ALA A 119 -16.85 -0.30 -8.40
CA ALA A 119 -16.83 -1.30 -7.35
C ALA A 119 -15.54 -2.14 -7.37
N GLY A 120 -15.32 -2.89 -6.29
CA GLY A 120 -14.25 -3.87 -6.13
C GLY A 120 -14.83 -5.24 -5.75
N HIS A 121 -14.36 -5.81 -4.63
CA HIS A 121 -14.88 -7.02 -3.97
C HIS A 121 -14.76 -8.35 -4.73
N TYR A 122 -14.92 -8.37 -6.06
CA TYR A 122 -14.87 -9.59 -6.86
C TYR A 122 -13.44 -10.09 -7.12
N HIS A 123 -12.42 -9.25 -6.86
CA HIS A 123 -10.99 -9.57 -7.11
C HIS A 123 -10.66 -9.92 -8.58
N HIS A 124 -11.58 -9.64 -9.51
CA HIS A 124 -11.40 -9.72 -10.95
C HIS A 124 -12.02 -8.50 -11.62
N ASN A 125 -11.57 -8.21 -12.85
CA ASN A 125 -12.25 -7.22 -13.68
C ASN A 125 -13.57 -7.81 -14.16
N ALA A 126 -14.64 -7.04 -13.98
CA ALA A 126 -15.98 -7.37 -14.43
C ALA A 126 -16.75 -6.06 -14.63
N GLY A 127 -18.03 -6.16 -14.92
CA GLY A 127 -18.91 -5.03 -15.14
C GLY A 127 -19.72 -5.18 -16.41
N GLY A 128 -20.56 -4.18 -16.65
CA GLY A 128 -21.42 -4.12 -17.81
C GLY A 128 -22.28 -2.86 -17.79
N PHE A 129 -22.97 -2.62 -18.89
CA PHE A 129 -23.90 -1.51 -19.01
C PHE A 129 -25.30 -1.90 -18.59
N TYR A 130 -25.96 -1.00 -17.85
CA TYR A 130 -27.41 -0.98 -17.72
C TYR A 130 -27.93 0.31 -18.35
N LYS A 131 -28.54 0.19 -19.53
CA LYS A 131 -28.87 1.31 -20.41
C LYS A 131 -27.62 2.17 -20.69
N ASN A 132 -27.61 3.43 -20.26
CA ASN A 132 -26.52 4.38 -20.44
C ASN A 132 -25.59 4.52 -19.20
N MET A 133 -25.84 3.75 -18.14
CA MET A 133 -25.02 3.73 -16.92
C MET A 133 -24.11 2.50 -16.94
N GLU A 134 -22.83 2.69 -16.65
CA GLU A 134 -21.86 1.60 -16.55
C GLU A 134 -21.68 1.17 -15.09
N VAL A 135 -21.63 -0.13 -14.81
CA VAL A 135 -21.10 -0.68 -13.56
C VAL A 135 -19.74 -1.27 -13.84
N ILE A 136 -18.71 -0.77 -13.17
CA ILE A 136 -17.31 -1.09 -13.38
C ILE A 136 -16.79 -1.82 -12.14
N VAL A 137 -16.35 -3.07 -12.30
CA VAL A 137 -15.71 -3.84 -11.23
C VAL A 137 -14.22 -3.89 -11.48
N THR A 138 -13.44 -3.35 -10.56
CA THR A 138 -11.98 -3.32 -10.65
C THR A 138 -11.38 -4.48 -9.86
N SER A 139 -10.50 -5.24 -10.52
CA SER A 139 -9.72 -6.30 -9.89
C SER A 139 -8.85 -5.76 -8.73
N ALA A 140 -8.44 -6.65 -7.82
CA ALA A 140 -7.75 -6.26 -6.60
C ALA A 140 -6.28 -5.86 -6.83
N ILE A 141 -5.78 -4.97 -5.97
CA ILE A 141 -4.34 -4.70 -5.85
C ILE A 141 -3.63 -5.82 -5.08
N GLY A 142 -4.28 -6.39 -4.04
CA GLY A 142 -3.62 -7.34 -3.13
C GLY A 142 -3.42 -8.73 -3.72
N ALA A 143 -4.48 -9.35 -4.25
CA ALA A 143 -4.43 -10.67 -4.87
C ALA A 143 -5.71 -10.95 -5.64
N GLN A 144 -5.62 -11.66 -6.77
CA GLN A 144 -6.77 -12.17 -7.50
C GLN A 144 -7.21 -13.53 -6.92
N LEU A 145 -8.52 -13.82 -6.90
CA LEU A 145 -9.01 -15.10 -6.41
C LEU A 145 -8.83 -16.21 -7.47
N PRO A 146 -8.41 -17.43 -7.10
CA PRO A 146 -8.25 -18.52 -8.07
C PRO A 146 -9.60 -19.07 -8.57
N PRO A 147 -9.64 -19.71 -9.76
CA PRO A 147 -8.53 -19.92 -10.69
C PRO A 147 -8.35 -18.72 -11.64
N THR A 148 -7.15 -18.14 -11.69
CA THR A 148 -6.86 -17.03 -12.60
C THR A 148 -5.37 -16.85 -12.83
N ASN A 149 -5.02 -16.31 -13.99
CA ASN A 149 -3.68 -15.79 -14.30
C ASN A 149 -3.68 -14.26 -14.37
N ALA A 150 -4.75 -13.60 -13.91
CA ALA A 150 -4.84 -12.15 -13.92
C ALA A 150 -3.85 -11.54 -12.93
N ASN A 151 -3.25 -10.41 -13.31
CA ASN A 151 -2.31 -9.69 -12.47
C ASN A 151 -3.04 -8.74 -11.52
N SER A 152 -2.37 -8.45 -10.41
CA SER A 152 -2.71 -7.32 -9.56
C SER A 152 -2.62 -6.02 -10.34
N GLY A 153 -3.46 -5.05 -10.02
CA GLY A 153 -3.59 -3.86 -10.85
C GLY A 153 -4.56 -2.85 -10.29
N TYR A 154 -4.73 -1.77 -11.05
CA TYR A 154 -5.62 -0.66 -10.72
C TYR A 154 -6.27 -0.12 -11.99
N ARG A 155 -7.28 0.73 -11.85
CA ARG A 155 -7.97 1.34 -13.00
C ARG A 155 -7.59 2.81 -13.12
N VAL A 156 -7.18 3.19 -14.33
CA VAL A 156 -7.03 4.60 -14.70
C VAL A 156 -8.34 5.03 -15.35
N VAL A 157 -8.94 6.09 -14.81
CA VAL A 157 -10.20 6.68 -15.29
C VAL A 157 -9.90 8.07 -15.83
N THR A 158 -10.30 8.33 -17.07
CA THR A 158 -10.24 9.64 -17.72
C THR A 158 -11.67 10.18 -17.80
N VAL A 159 -11.88 11.36 -17.24
CA VAL A 159 -13.16 12.08 -17.27
C VAL A 159 -12.99 13.26 -18.22
N ASP A 160 -13.64 13.17 -19.38
CA ASP A 160 -13.78 14.26 -20.33
C ASP A 160 -15.16 14.91 -20.16
N GLU A 161 -15.43 16.04 -20.81
CA GLU A 161 -16.71 16.75 -20.63
C GLU A 161 -17.95 15.89 -20.98
N ASP A 162 -17.86 15.06 -22.02
CA ASP A 162 -18.96 14.28 -22.59
C ASP A 162 -18.86 12.77 -22.34
N LYS A 163 -17.70 12.29 -21.87
CA LYS A 163 -17.45 10.85 -21.69
C LYS A 163 -16.59 10.54 -20.47
N ILE A 164 -16.83 9.35 -19.92
CA ILE A 164 -15.92 8.70 -18.99
C ILE A 164 -15.32 7.53 -19.75
N SER A 165 -13.99 7.42 -19.74
CA SER A 165 -13.28 6.26 -20.27
C SER A 165 -12.35 5.70 -19.21
N HIS A 166 -12.05 4.41 -19.29
CA HIS A 166 -11.15 3.79 -18.32
C HIS A 166 -10.40 2.60 -18.90
N LYS A 167 -9.27 2.30 -18.30
CA LYS A 167 -8.50 1.08 -18.58
C LYS A 167 -7.96 0.48 -17.29
N TYR A 168 -8.03 -0.84 -17.20
CA TYR A 168 -7.29 -1.55 -16.17
C TYR A 168 -5.80 -1.58 -16.56
N VAL A 169 -4.95 -1.30 -15.59
CA VAL A 169 -3.50 -1.32 -15.71
C VAL A 169 -3.00 -2.41 -14.79
N ASP A 170 -2.45 -3.47 -15.39
CA ASP A 170 -1.70 -4.47 -14.66
C ASP A 170 -0.50 -3.79 -13.99
N ILE A 171 -0.38 -3.99 -12.68
CA ILE A 171 0.88 -3.78 -11.99
C ILE A 171 1.80 -4.88 -12.51
N LYS A 172 2.60 -4.53 -13.50
CA LYS A 172 3.76 -5.31 -13.86
C LYS A 172 4.65 -5.29 -12.64
N CYS A 173 4.66 -6.41 -11.93
CA CYS A 173 5.66 -6.64 -10.94
C CYS A 173 7.00 -6.69 -11.69
N ASN A 174 7.68 -5.53 -11.81
CA ASN A 174 9.11 -5.47 -12.11
C ASN A 174 9.90 -5.95 -10.89
N GLN A 175 9.37 -6.94 -10.17
CA GLN A 175 10.16 -7.88 -9.42
C GLN A 175 10.99 -8.64 -10.46
N GLN A 176 12.12 -8.04 -10.85
CA GLN A 176 13.31 -8.87 -10.85
C GLN A 176 13.29 -9.58 -9.49
N PRO A 177 13.50 -10.90 -9.44
CA PRO A 177 13.58 -11.61 -8.18
C PRO A 177 14.74 -11.00 -7.41
N VAL A 178 14.45 -10.00 -6.60
CA VAL A 178 15.26 -9.66 -5.45
C VAL A 178 14.95 -10.83 -4.55
N PHE A 179 15.75 -11.89 -4.67
CA PHE A 179 15.90 -12.81 -3.57
C PHE A 179 16.04 -11.92 -2.35
N GLU A 180 15.06 -12.02 -1.45
CA GLU A 180 14.86 -11.19 -0.28
C GLU A 180 15.95 -11.54 0.75
N VAL A 181 17.21 -11.40 0.33
CA VAL A 181 18.34 -11.52 1.22
C VAL A 181 18.40 -10.20 1.95
N ASP A 182 18.14 -10.29 3.26
CA ASP A 182 18.45 -9.27 4.25
C ASP A 182 19.64 -8.45 3.76
N ARG A 183 19.45 -7.14 3.51
CA ARG A 183 20.50 -6.28 2.92
C ARG A 183 21.76 -6.26 3.79
N PHE A 184 21.63 -6.60 5.07
CA PHE A 184 22.71 -6.75 6.04
C PHE A 184 23.44 -8.11 5.97
N LYS A 185 23.00 -9.05 5.13
CA LYS A 185 23.55 -10.42 4.98
C LYS A 185 23.81 -10.80 3.51
N ARG A 186 24.28 -9.84 2.70
CA ARG A 186 24.59 -10.08 1.26
C ARG A 186 26.00 -10.59 1.01
N ALA A 187 26.92 -10.41 1.95
CA ALA A 187 28.24 -11.05 1.92
C ALA A 187 28.11 -12.51 2.39
N VAL A 188 28.12 -13.46 1.45
CA VAL A 188 27.90 -14.89 1.71
C VAL A 188 28.89 -15.69 0.88
N ASN A 189 29.41 -16.81 1.40
CA ASN A 189 30.37 -17.68 0.70
C ASN A 189 31.58 -16.93 0.10
N ARG A 190 32.07 -15.90 0.80
CA ARG A 190 33.18 -15.02 0.36
C ARG A 190 32.92 -14.28 -0.97
N THR A 191 31.65 -14.09 -1.31
CA THR A 191 31.17 -13.28 -2.44
C THR A 191 30.08 -12.32 -1.96
N TYR A 192 29.57 -11.46 -2.83
CA TYR A 192 28.51 -10.50 -2.53
C TYR A 192 27.33 -10.65 -3.50
N LEU A 193 26.15 -10.96 -2.97
CA LEU A 193 24.94 -11.16 -3.76
C LEU A 193 24.53 -9.87 -4.47
N GLY A 194 24.29 -9.95 -5.79
CA GLY A 194 24.04 -8.81 -6.69
C GLY A 194 25.30 -8.23 -7.35
N PHE A 195 26.48 -8.65 -6.91
CA PHE A 195 27.77 -8.32 -7.54
C PHE A 195 28.51 -9.60 -7.97
N GLU A 196 27.80 -10.55 -8.59
CA GLU A 196 28.41 -11.78 -9.09
C GLU A 196 29.46 -11.47 -10.16
N LYS A 197 30.61 -12.15 -10.08
CA LYS A 197 31.78 -11.93 -10.93
C LYS A 197 31.42 -12.03 -12.42
N GLU A 198 30.65 -13.05 -12.78
CA GLU A 198 30.27 -13.37 -14.17
C GLU A 198 29.46 -12.24 -14.81
N LYS A 199 28.76 -11.43 -14.01
CA LYS A 199 27.92 -10.31 -14.50
C LYS A 199 28.58 -8.94 -14.42
N ASN A 200 29.67 -8.81 -13.65
CA ASN A 200 30.27 -7.53 -13.27
C ASN A 200 31.76 -7.41 -13.63
N ILE A 201 32.32 -8.33 -14.41
CA ILE A 201 33.74 -8.30 -14.82
C ILE A 201 34.03 -7.31 -15.95
N GLU A 202 33.01 -6.96 -16.75
CA GLU A 202 33.16 -6.05 -17.88
C GLU A 202 32.91 -4.60 -17.46
N TRP A 203 33.82 -3.70 -17.84
CA TRP A 203 33.61 -2.26 -17.68
C TRP A 203 32.49 -1.78 -18.61
N LYS A 204 31.46 -1.16 -18.04
CA LYS A 204 30.31 -0.64 -18.82
C LYS A 204 30.33 0.87 -18.95
N LYS A 205 30.48 1.57 -17.83
CA LYS A 205 30.47 3.04 -17.74
C LYS A 205 30.99 3.51 -16.39
N SER A 206 31.34 4.79 -16.30
CA SER A 206 31.65 5.47 -15.04
C SER A 206 30.47 5.40 -14.06
N TYR A 207 30.78 5.33 -12.77
CA TYR A 207 29.81 5.32 -11.68
C TYR A 207 30.40 5.95 -10.42
N HIS A 208 29.53 6.38 -9.49
CA HIS A 208 29.92 6.83 -8.16
C HIS A 208 29.62 5.73 -7.14
N PHE A 209 30.41 5.66 -6.07
CA PHE A 209 30.07 4.92 -4.86
C PHE A 209 30.31 5.82 -3.66
N ILE A 210 29.67 5.51 -2.54
CA ILE A 210 29.86 6.23 -1.28
C ILE A 210 30.69 5.38 -0.34
N GLN A 211 31.69 5.99 0.29
CA GLN A 211 32.40 5.44 1.43
C GLN A 211 32.00 6.24 2.68
N GLY A 212 31.31 5.58 3.61
CA GLY A 212 31.19 6.01 4.99
C GLY A 212 32.10 5.19 5.89
N ALA A 213 32.31 5.65 7.11
CA ALA A 213 33.04 4.94 8.16
C ALA A 213 32.51 5.41 9.52
N ASP A 214 32.71 4.60 10.56
CA ASP A 214 32.54 5.03 11.94
C ASP A 214 31.17 5.67 12.24
N THR A 215 30.07 5.06 11.80
CA THR A 215 28.74 5.52 12.23
C THR A 215 28.59 5.43 13.74
N GLN A 216 29.25 4.44 14.34
CA GLN A 216 29.58 4.29 15.75
C GLN A 216 28.46 4.71 16.71
N PHE A 217 27.25 4.19 16.49
CA PHE A 217 26.08 4.53 17.31
C PHE A 217 26.39 4.28 18.80
N GLY A 218 26.45 5.36 19.58
CA GLY A 218 26.73 5.36 21.01
C GLY A 218 28.00 6.10 21.40
N MET A 219 28.82 6.51 20.43
CA MET A 219 30.10 7.15 20.65
C MET A 219 29.96 8.60 21.13
N ILE A 220 29.11 9.43 20.49
CA ILE A 220 29.11 10.89 20.69
C ILE A 220 28.87 11.25 22.15
N GLU A 221 27.78 10.75 22.74
CA GLU A 221 27.46 11.05 24.13
C GLU A 221 28.46 10.43 25.12
N THR A 222 28.94 9.22 24.82
CA THR A 222 29.87 8.51 25.69
C THR A 222 31.22 9.21 25.76
N PHE A 223 31.78 9.60 24.60
CA PHE A 223 33.14 10.12 24.50
C PHE A 223 33.24 11.64 24.48
N LEU A 224 32.29 12.33 23.87
CA LEU A 224 32.33 13.80 23.78
C LEU A 224 31.59 14.47 24.95
N GLN A 225 30.65 13.76 25.58
CA GLN A 225 29.82 14.31 26.67
C GLN A 225 30.04 13.58 28.01
N ASN A 226 30.94 12.59 28.08
CA ASN A 226 31.26 11.80 29.28
C ASN A 226 30.03 11.19 29.97
N LYS A 227 29.01 10.80 29.21
CA LYS A 227 27.79 10.16 29.72
C LYS A 227 27.98 8.64 29.81
N THR A 228 27.82 8.09 31.01
CA THR A 228 27.93 6.64 31.26
C THR A 228 26.81 5.80 30.65
N ASP A 229 25.67 6.43 30.32
CA ASP A 229 24.47 5.83 29.72
C ASP A 229 24.09 6.51 28.40
N GLY A 230 25.09 7.02 27.67
CA GLY A 230 24.91 7.75 26.42
C GLY A 230 23.98 7.05 25.43
N GLN A 231 23.04 7.80 24.89
CA GLN A 231 22.21 7.38 23.78
C GLN A 231 22.90 7.75 22.45
N TRP A 232 22.25 7.46 21.33
CA TRP A 232 22.84 7.61 19.99
C TRP A 232 21.92 8.32 18.99
N TRP A 233 21.10 9.25 19.48
CA TRP A 233 20.18 10.02 18.62
C TRP A 233 20.91 10.94 17.64
N GLU A 234 22.10 11.41 18.01
CA GLU A 234 22.88 12.33 17.18
C GLU A 234 23.50 11.59 16.00
N GLU A 235 24.09 10.42 16.26
CA GLU A 235 24.57 9.50 15.22
C GLU A 235 23.44 9.04 14.30
N ILE A 236 22.25 8.76 14.86
CA ILE A 236 21.04 8.48 14.06
C ILE A 236 20.72 9.65 13.14
N ALA A 237 20.68 10.88 13.66
CA ALA A 237 20.32 12.07 12.89
C ALA A 237 21.32 12.34 11.76
N LEU A 238 22.63 12.27 12.07
CA LEU A 238 23.71 12.42 11.10
C LEU A 238 23.65 11.34 10.01
N THR A 239 23.41 10.08 10.41
CA THR A 239 23.33 8.95 9.47
C THR A 239 22.10 9.07 8.57
N ARG A 240 20.93 9.47 9.11
CA ARG A 240 19.73 9.72 8.32
C ARG A 240 19.93 10.86 7.33
N GLN A 241 20.55 11.95 7.76
CA GLN A 241 20.85 13.07 6.88
C GLN A 241 21.75 12.63 5.72
N ALA A 242 22.81 11.87 6.01
CA ALA A 242 23.68 11.31 4.99
C ALA A 242 22.91 10.38 4.01
N ILE A 243 22.06 9.50 4.53
CA ILE A 243 21.20 8.63 3.71
C ILE A 243 20.26 9.44 2.81
N THR A 244 19.64 10.50 3.31
CA THR A 244 18.80 11.40 2.52
C THR A 244 19.59 12.01 1.36
N GLU A 245 20.80 12.48 1.63
CA GLU A 245 21.68 13.04 0.59
C GLU A 245 22.09 11.98 -0.45
N TRP A 246 22.48 10.78 -0.01
CA TRP A 246 22.85 9.68 -0.91
C TRP A 246 21.67 9.22 -1.78
N ASN A 247 20.46 9.19 -1.22
CA ASN A 247 19.24 8.84 -1.93
C ASN A 247 18.88 9.85 -3.02
N ALA A 248 19.20 11.14 -2.80
CA ALA A 248 18.91 12.26 -3.70
C ALA A 248 19.92 12.42 -4.84
N MET A 249 21.09 11.77 -4.77
CA MET A 249 22.12 11.86 -5.81
C MET A 249 21.59 11.40 -7.18
N GLN A 250 22.02 12.13 -8.23
CA GLN A 250 21.76 11.79 -9.63
C GLN A 250 23.07 11.82 -10.44
N PRO A 251 23.55 10.68 -10.98
CA PRO A 251 22.98 9.34 -10.82
C PRO A 251 23.14 8.81 -9.39
N LYS A 252 22.24 7.91 -8.96
CA LYS A 252 22.36 7.23 -7.67
C LYS A 252 23.71 6.49 -7.54
N PRO A 253 24.29 6.41 -6.33
CA PRO A 253 25.48 5.60 -6.08
C PRO A 253 25.26 4.15 -6.49
N LYS A 254 26.31 3.54 -7.04
CA LYS A 254 26.32 2.13 -7.43
C LYS A 254 26.24 1.21 -6.23
N PHE A 255 26.81 1.63 -5.10
CA PHE A 255 26.70 1.04 -3.77
C PHE A 255 27.16 2.07 -2.72
N VAL A 256 26.79 1.80 -1.47
CA VAL A 256 27.35 2.45 -0.27
C VAL A 256 28.16 1.42 0.48
N VAL A 257 29.37 1.76 0.91
CA VAL A 257 30.19 0.95 1.82
C VAL A 257 30.38 1.69 3.14
N ILE A 258 30.16 1.00 4.27
CA ILE A 258 30.51 1.51 5.59
C ILE A 258 31.69 0.71 6.13
N CYS A 259 32.80 1.43 6.34
CA CYS A 259 34.09 0.88 6.74
C CYS A 259 34.20 0.75 8.27
N GLY A 260 33.68 -0.32 8.86
CA GLY A 260 33.92 -0.63 10.27
C GLY A 260 33.14 0.23 11.26
N ASP A 261 33.30 -0.11 12.54
CA ASP A 261 32.80 0.64 13.70
C ASP A 261 31.35 1.13 13.53
N LEU A 262 30.48 0.19 13.18
CA LEU A 262 29.07 0.46 12.89
C LEU A 262 28.31 0.93 14.14
N VAL A 263 28.63 0.34 15.29
CA VAL A 263 28.08 0.67 16.60
C VAL A 263 29.20 0.63 17.65
N ASP A 264 29.03 1.39 18.73
CA ASP A 264 30.07 1.65 19.72
C ASP A 264 30.36 0.47 20.68
N ASP A 265 29.33 -0.13 21.28
CA ASP A 265 29.55 -1.11 22.36
C ASP A 265 30.22 -2.38 21.84
N PHE A 266 31.33 -2.83 22.42
CA PHE A 266 31.95 -4.10 22.02
C PHE A 266 31.03 -5.34 22.18
N PRO A 267 31.25 -6.43 21.39
CA PRO A 267 30.58 -7.71 21.61
C PRO A 267 30.64 -8.15 23.08
N GLY A 268 29.48 -8.54 23.64
CA GLY A 268 29.35 -8.94 25.06
C GLY A 268 28.75 -7.87 25.98
N LYS A 269 28.52 -6.64 25.50
CA LYS A 269 27.85 -5.55 26.24
C LYS A 269 26.32 -5.56 26.07
N GLU A 270 25.73 -6.75 26.02
CA GLU A 270 24.29 -6.89 25.87
C GLU A 270 23.55 -6.45 27.16
N PRO A 271 22.35 -5.86 27.05
CA PRO A 271 21.51 -5.73 25.85
C PRO A 271 21.70 -4.42 25.06
N ARG A 272 22.59 -3.51 25.48
CA ARG A 272 22.75 -2.18 24.86
C ARG A 272 23.31 -2.31 23.44
N ARG A 273 24.30 -3.17 23.22
CA ARG A 273 24.82 -3.46 21.87
C ARG A 273 23.73 -3.95 20.91
N ALA A 274 22.87 -4.89 21.32
CA ALA A 274 21.78 -5.36 20.47
C ALA A 274 20.83 -4.23 20.05
N LYS A 275 20.56 -3.27 20.95
CA LYS A 275 19.75 -2.09 20.63
C LYS A 275 20.45 -1.18 19.63
N GLN A 276 21.74 -0.89 19.82
CA GLN A 276 22.52 -0.11 18.84
C GLN A 276 22.50 -0.77 17.45
N ILE A 277 22.68 -2.10 17.38
CA ILE A 277 22.62 -2.85 16.11
C ILE A 277 21.22 -2.78 15.49
N ALA A 278 20.17 -2.89 16.30
CA ALA A 278 18.79 -2.81 15.82
C ALA A 278 18.50 -1.43 15.22
N ASP A 279 18.88 -0.35 15.90
CA ASP A 279 18.66 1.02 15.43
C ASP A 279 19.54 1.36 14.21
N PHE A 280 20.81 0.93 14.20
CA PHE A 280 21.66 1.00 13.02
C PHE A 280 20.97 0.36 11.82
N LYS A 281 20.46 -0.87 11.98
CA LYS A 281 19.74 -1.56 10.91
C LYS A 281 18.47 -0.80 10.52
N GLN A 282 17.69 -0.30 11.47
CA GLN A 282 16.47 0.44 11.20
C GLN A 282 16.75 1.70 10.36
N VAL A 283 17.75 2.49 10.73
CA VAL A 283 18.15 3.69 9.98
C VAL A 283 18.61 3.32 8.57
N PHE A 284 19.47 2.30 8.42
CA PHE A 284 19.94 1.87 7.10
C PHE A 284 18.87 1.14 6.25
N GLN A 285 17.68 0.84 6.76
CA GLN A 285 16.54 0.46 5.92
C GLN A 285 16.00 1.64 5.09
N GLU A 286 16.25 2.88 5.51
CA GLU A 286 15.81 4.11 4.82
C GLU A 286 16.65 4.40 3.55
N LEU A 287 17.83 3.80 3.42
CA LEU A 287 18.63 3.83 2.19
C LEU A 287 17.83 3.18 1.05
N ASP A 288 17.77 3.82 -0.11
CA ASP A 288 17.00 3.30 -1.26
C ASP A 288 17.34 1.83 -1.53
N LYS A 289 16.31 1.00 -1.70
CA LYS A 289 16.45 -0.46 -1.88
C LYS A 289 17.24 -0.83 -3.13
N VAL A 290 17.33 0.07 -4.11
CA VAL A 290 18.15 -0.16 -5.31
C VAL A 290 19.65 0.02 -5.06
N ILE A 291 20.05 0.67 -3.96
CA ILE A 291 21.44 0.91 -3.60
C ILE A 291 21.93 -0.22 -2.67
N PRO A 292 22.86 -1.08 -3.11
CA PRO A 292 23.47 -2.10 -2.24
C PRO A 292 24.27 -1.49 -1.10
N LEU A 293 24.16 -2.08 0.10
CA LEU A 293 24.89 -1.67 1.29
C LEU A 293 25.95 -2.72 1.65
N VAL A 294 27.22 -2.36 1.49
CA VAL A 294 28.36 -3.18 1.86
C VAL A 294 28.82 -2.78 3.26
N LEU A 295 28.92 -3.75 4.17
CA LEU A 295 29.35 -3.50 5.55
C LEU A 295 30.66 -4.23 5.83
N LEU A 296 31.66 -3.48 6.28
CA LEU A 296 32.87 -4.06 6.85
C LEU A 296 32.60 -4.25 8.34
N GLY A 297 32.51 -5.50 8.77
CA GLY A 297 32.31 -5.84 10.17
C GLY A 297 30.86 -5.78 10.64
N ILE A 298 30.21 -6.93 10.68
CA ILE A 298 29.41 -7.45 11.81
C ILE A 298 29.49 -8.96 11.59
N ASN A 299 30.42 -9.62 12.27
CA ASN A 299 30.34 -11.07 12.39
C ASN A 299 29.50 -11.36 13.63
N ALA A 300 28.17 -11.25 13.50
CA ALA A 300 27.25 -11.82 14.48
C ALA A 300 27.24 -13.35 14.32
N LEU A 301 28.39 -13.99 14.51
CA LEU A 301 28.48 -15.45 14.61
C LEU A 301 28.29 -15.83 16.08
N ALA A 302 27.02 -15.85 16.48
CA ALA A 302 26.55 -16.89 17.40
C ALA A 302 26.59 -18.24 16.67
N ARG A 303 27.79 -18.80 16.47
CA ARG A 303 28.01 -20.24 16.28
C ARG A 303 29.27 -20.64 17.04
N ARG A 304 29.10 -20.88 18.34
CA ARG A 304 29.88 -21.88 19.06
C ARG A 304 28.95 -22.61 20.03
N LYS A 305 28.29 -23.64 19.51
CA LYS A 305 27.92 -24.85 20.23
C LYS A 305 27.75 -25.95 19.19
N GLU A 306 28.88 -26.48 18.76
CA GLU A 306 29.06 -27.84 18.27
C GLU A 306 30.57 -28.05 18.21
N LEU A 307 31.03 -29.17 18.78
CA LEU A 307 32.42 -29.50 19.14
C LEU A 307 32.84 -29.06 20.55
N ALA A 308 32.16 -29.62 21.55
CA ALA A 308 32.80 -30.10 22.77
C ALA A 308 32.04 -31.33 23.28
N HIS A 309 32.74 -32.46 23.25
CA HIS A 309 32.36 -33.84 23.65
C HIS A 309 31.55 -34.64 22.63
#